data_AF-A0A8J7ZN52-F1
#
_entry.id   AF-A0A8J7ZN52-F1
#
_cell.length_a   1.000
_cell.length_b   1.000
_cell.length_c   1.000
_cell.angle_alpha   90.00
_cell.angle_beta   90.00
_cell.angle_gamma   90.00
#
_symmetry.space_group_name_H-M   'P 1'
#
loop_
_entity.id
_entity.type
_entity.pdbx_description
1 polymer ?
#
loop_
_entity_poly.entity_id
_entity_poly.type
_entity_poly.pdbx_seq_one_letter_code
_entity_poly.pdbx_strand_id
1 'polypeptide(L)' 'MTDLERTWEAVDDDPDLERDLGYRPFDVEVVLAEQYGQLLFLPSDDAMMEEDSFVVADEGVVVDLDDWR' A
#
# COMPACT_ATOMS: atom_id res chain seq x y z
N MET A 1 12.23 -23.19 -19.14
CA MET A 1 12.61 -22.07 -18.27
C MET A 1 13.09 -20.94 -19.15
N THR A 2 12.28 -19.91 -19.23
CA THR A 2 12.45 -18.68 -20.00
C THR A 2 13.43 -17.75 -19.29
N ASP A 3 13.97 -16.77 -20.01
CA ASP A 3 14.85 -15.75 -19.42
C ASP A 3 14.15 -14.92 -18.33
N LEU A 4 12.82 -14.77 -18.41
CA LEU A 4 12.02 -14.10 -17.39
C LEU A 4 11.96 -14.91 -16.10
N GLU A 5 11.70 -16.22 -16.18
CA GLU A 5 11.64 -17.11 -15.00
C GLU A 5 12.98 -17.15 -14.25
N ARG A 6 14.11 -17.18 -14.96
CA ARG A 6 15.45 -17.14 -14.34
C ARG A 6 15.79 -15.81 -13.69
N THR A 7 15.26 -14.71 -14.25
CA THR A 7 15.45 -13.38 -13.69
C THR A 7 14.67 -13.24 -12.39
N TRP A 8 13.41 -13.70 -12.35
CA TRP A 8 12.58 -13.67 -11.14
C TRP A 8 13.14 -14.51 -9.99
N GLU A 9 13.64 -15.72 -10.28
CA GLU A 9 14.25 -16.60 -9.25
C GLU A 9 15.51 -15.99 -8.61
N ALA A 10 16.12 -14.99 -9.26
CA ALA A 10 17.34 -14.33 -8.78
C ALA A 10 17.08 -13.01 -8.03
N VAL A 11 15.82 -12.56 -7.94
CA VAL A 11 15.44 -11.36 -7.17
C VAL A 11 15.31 -11.74 -5.69
N ASP A 12 15.63 -10.81 -4.79
CA ASP A 12 15.47 -11.01 -3.36
C ASP A 12 13.99 -11.20 -2.99
N ASP A 13 13.72 -12.07 -2.01
CA ASP A 13 12.35 -12.30 -1.51
C ASP A 13 11.85 -11.10 -0.70
N ASP A 14 12.77 -10.28 -0.17
CA ASP A 14 12.49 -9.02 0.54
C ASP A 14 13.15 -7.83 -0.19
N PRO A 15 12.61 -7.41 -1.35
CA PRO A 15 13.20 -6.33 -2.14
C PRO A 15 13.05 -4.98 -1.44
N ASP A 16 14.08 -4.15 -1.55
CA ASP A 16 14.01 -2.77 -1.08
C ASP A 16 13.03 -1.97 -1.96
N LEU A 17 12.01 -1.39 -1.33
CA LEU A 17 10.94 -0.68 -2.02
C LEU A 17 11.48 0.46 -2.89
N GLU A 18 12.49 1.20 -2.43
CA GLU A 18 13.00 2.36 -3.15
C GLU A 18 14.08 1.98 -4.17
N ARG A 19 15.11 1.25 -3.73
CA ARG A 19 16.26 0.89 -4.56
C ARG A 19 15.90 -0.12 -5.63
N ASP A 20 15.12 -1.14 -5.28
CA ASP A 20 14.87 -2.28 -6.15
C ASP A 20 13.57 -2.09 -6.96
N LEU A 21 12.58 -1.37 -6.41
CA LEU A 21 11.26 -1.18 -7.04
C LEU A 21 10.92 0.27 -7.42
N GLY A 22 11.66 1.27 -6.94
CA GLY A 22 11.40 2.69 -7.22
C GLY A 22 10.18 3.27 -6.51
N TYR A 23 9.61 2.54 -5.55
CA TYR A 23 8.52 3.03 -4.71
C TYR A 23 9.06 3.91 -3.59
N ARG A 24 8.37 5.02 -3.34
CA ARG A 24 8.63 5.86 -2.18
C ARG A 24 7.49 5.66 -1.18
N PRO A 25 7.78 5.07 0.01
CA PRO A 25 6.76 4.97 1.04
C PRO A 25 6.38 6.36 1.53
N PHE A 26 5.13 6.50 1.91
CA PHE A 26 4.58 7.73 2.48
C PHE A 26 3.64 7.36 3.63
N ASP A 27 3.48 8.31 4.55
CA ASP A 27 2.58 8.13 5.68
C ASP A 27 1.12 8.31 5.25
N VAL A 28 0.25 7.50 5.84
CA VAL A 28 -1.18 7.49 5.57
C VAL A 28 -1.92 7.59 6.90
N GLU A 29 -2.89 8.51 6.96
CA GLU A 29 -3.86 8.60 8.05
C GLU A 29 -5.09 7.76 7.69
N VAL A 30 -5.57 6.96 8.66
CA VAL A 30 -6.76 6.14 8.49
C VAL A 30 -7.92 6.75 9.28
N VAL A 31 -9.00 7.07 8.58
CA VAL A 31 -10.21 7.68 9.15
C VAL A 31 -11.39 6.72 8.97
N LEU A 32 -12.10 6.43 10.06
CA LEU A 32 -13.34 5.65 10.04
C LEU A 32 -14.54 6.56 9.77
N ALA A 33 -15.22 6.34 8.65
CA ALA A 33 -16.49 6.96 8.32
C ALA A 33 -17.65 6.08 8.83
N GLU A 34 -17.93 6.14 10.13
CA GLU A 34 -18.91 5.28 10.82
C GLU A 34 -20.30 5.25 10.16
N GLN A 35 -20.72 6.37 9.56
CA GLN A 35 -22.03 6.48 8.90
C GLN A 35 -22.16 5.59 7.66
N TYR A 36 -21.04 5.18 7.08
CA TYR A 36 -20.97 4.42 5.84
C TYR A 36 -20.29 3.05 5.99
N GLY A 37 -19.75 2.72 7.17
CA GLY A 37 -18.98 1.47 7.37
C GLY A 37 -17.69 1.42 6.54
N GLN A 38 -17.09 2.58 6.29
CA GLN A 38 -15.95 2.73 5.37
C GLN A 38 -14.72 3.28 6.06
N LEU A 39 -13.55 2.82 5.60
CA LEU A 39 -12.24 3.32 5.98
C LEU A 39 -11.69 4.19 4.84
N LEU A 40 -11.25 5.39 5.19
CA LEU A 40 -10.57 6.31 4.30
C LEU A 40 -9.08 6.32 4.64
N PHE A 41 -8.26 6.16 3.62
CA PHE A 41 -6.80 6.18 3.70
C PHE A 41 -6.32 7.45 3.00
N LEU A 42 -5.88 8.41 3.80
CA LEU A 42 -5.51 9.74 3.36
C LEU A 42 -3.99 9.90 3.40
N PRO A 43 -3.34 10.28 2.29
CA PRO A 43 -1.92 10.62 2.32
C PRO A 43 -1.65 11.77 3.29
N SER A 44 -0.60 11.67 4.10
CA SER A 44 -0.19 12.78 4.97
C SER A 44 0.50 13.92 4.21
N ASP A 45 0.89 13.69 2.95
CA ASP A 45 1.46 14.71 2.06
C ASP A 45 0.34 15.49 1.35
N ASP A 46 0.25 16.80 1.63
CA ASP A 46 -0.77 17.68 1.06
C ASP A 46 -0.75 17.70 -0.48
N ALA A 47 0.41 17.55 -1.12
CA ALA A 47 0.48 17.54 -2.58
C ALA A 47 -0.20 16.27 -3.15
N MET A 48 -0.08 15.14 -2.46
CA MET A 48 -0.75 13.90 -2.85
C MET A 48 -2.26 13.95 -2.60
N MET A 49 -2.70 14.66 -1.57
CA MET A 49 -4.13 14.94 -1.34
C MET A 49 -4.73 15.77 -2.49
N GLU A 50 -3.99 16.76 -3.01
CA GLU A 50 -4.42 17.57 -4.16
C GLU A 50 -4.51 16.76 -5.47
N GLU A 51 -3.79 15.64 -5.57
CA GLU A 51 -3.81 14.72 -6.71
C GLU A 51 -4.89 13.62 -6.59
N ASP A 52 -5.87 13.77 -5.69
CA ASP A 52 -6.94 12.78 -5.43
C ASP A 52 -6.39 11.37 -5.08
N SER A 53 -5.21 11.30 -4.45
CA SER A 53 -4.51 10.04 -4.19
C SER A 53 -4.93 9.35 -2.90
N PHE A 54 -6.23 9.21 -2.65
CA PHE A 54 -6.77 8.53 -1.46
C PHE A 54 -7.49 7.22 -1.80
N VAL A 55 -7.62 6.34 -0.81
CA VAL A 55 -8.34 5.06 -0.95
C VAL A 55 -9.56 5.05 -0.04
N VAL A 56 -10.68 4.57 -0.57
CA VAL A 56 -11.89 4.29 0.20
C VAL A 56 -12.14 2.79 0.15
N ALA A 57 -12.21 2.15 1.30
CA ALA A 57 -12.47 0.71 1.41
C ALA A 57 -13.62 0.44 2.38
N ASP A 58 -14.32 -0.66 2.16
CA ASP A 58 -15.26 -1.21 3.15
C ASP A 58 -14.47 -1.82 4.32
N GLU A 59 -14.99 -1.72 5.54
CA GLU A 59 -14.32 -2.27 6.72
C GLU A 59 -14.02 -3.77 6.60
N GLY A 60 -14.91 -4.54 5.96
CA GLY A 60 -14.81 -5.98 5.86
C GLY A 60 -13.75 -6.49 4.88
N VAL A 61 -13.18 -5.60 4.06
CA VAL A 61 -12.12 -5.96 3.09
C VAL A 61 -10.72 -5.50 3.51
N VAL A 62 -10.63 -4.73 4.60
CA VAL A 62 -9.35 -4.30 5.16
C VAL A 62 -8.85 -5.35 6.15
N VAL A 63 -7.58 -5.72 6.03
CA VAL A 63 -6.93 -6.68 6.91
C VAL A 63 -5.78 -5.97 7.61
N ASP A 64 -5.78 -5.98 8.94
CA ASP A 64 -4.63 -5.57 9.74
C ASP A 64 -3.61 -6.73 9.74
N LEU A 65 -2.37 -6.45 9.35
CA LEU A 65 -1.32 -7.45 9.28
C LEU A 65 -0.70 -7.75 10.65
N ASP A 66 -0.85 -6.88 11.67
CA ASP A 66 -0.35 -7.15 13.03
C ASP A 66 -1.18 -8.26 13.71
N ASP A 67 -2.45 -8.43 13.32
CA ASP A 67 -3.31 -9.54 13.74
C ASP A 67 -2.79 -10.93 13.34
N TRP A 68 -1.86 -10.99 12.37
CA TRP A 68 -1.30 -12.22 11.82
C TRP A 68 0.14 -12.50 12.27
N ARG A 69 0.65 -11.76 13.26
CA ARG A 69 2.03 -11.85 13.74
C ARG A 69 2.25 -12.87 14.86
#